data_AF-A0A0T5ZGQ7-F1
#
_entry.id   AF-A0A0T5ZGQ7-F1
#
_cell.length_a   1.000
_cell.length_b   1.000
_cell.length_c   1.000
_cell.angle_alpha   90.00
_cell.angle_beta   90.00
_cell.angle_gamma   90.00
#
_symmetry.space_group_name_H-M   'P 1'
#
loop_
_entity.id
_entity.type
_entity.pdbx_description
1 polymer ?
#
loop_
_entity_poly.entity_id
_entity_poly.type
_entity_poly.pdbx_seq_one_letter_code
_entity_poly.pdbx_strand_id
1 'polypeptide(L)'
;MTDTTKSTATQSERPIGITILGISFIVVAILMSIAAAMIGTFMAMLGSYSSMMNNMISAMGGSFVVFIGILAGIEFTIAYALFSGKSWGRITVIVLSIVDFLIHCATLVIGNLFAIPHIVLDVIVFFYMWKPSVVSYFDREKSKLV
;
A
#
# COMPACT_ATOMS: atom_id res chain seq x y z
N MET A 1 34.29 16.78 38.77
CA MET A 1 34.26 15.43 38.16
C MET A 1 32.85 14.90 38.25
N THR A 2 32.33 14.45 37.11
CA THR A 2 31.20 13.51 36.89
C THR A 2 29.80 13.96 37.37
N ASP A 3 28.71 13.84 36.62
CA ASP A 3 28.49 12.99 35.45
C ASP A 3 27.40 13.56 34.53
N THR A 4 27.70 13.40 33.25
CA THR A 4 26.80 13.46 32.12
C THR A 4 25.68 12.44 32.26
N THR A 5 24.51 12.85 32.74
CA THR A 5 23.26 12.12 32.44
C THR A 5 22.39 13.00 31.58
N LYS A 6 22.91 13.23 30.36
CA LYS A 6 22.11 13.60 29.21
C LYS A 6 21.10 12.48 29.02
N SER A 7 19.94 12.65 29.67
CA SER A 7 18.77 11.81 29.56
C SER A 7 18.62 11.43 28.10
N THR A 8 18.93 10.19 27.81
CA THR A 8 18.74 9.57 26.50
C THR A 8 17.25 9.63 26.26
N ALA A 9 16.85 10.68 25.54
CA ALA A 9 15.54 10.79 24.93
C ALA A 9 15.22 9.42 24.37
N THR A 10 14.22 8.77 24.95
CA THR A 10 13.63 7.55 24.43
C THR A 10 13.13 7.91 23.04
N GLN A 11 14.02 7.71 22.08
CA GLN A 11 13.78 7.82 20.68
C GLN A 11 12.55 6.97 20.45
N SER A 12 11.48 7.64 20.05
CA SER A 12 10.18 7.06 19.76
C SER A 12 10.37 5.92 18.76
N GLU A 13 10.65 4.72 19.27
CA GLU A 13 10.92 3.53 18.48
C GLU A 13 9.64 3.24 17.72
N ARG A 14 9.66 3.56 16.43
CA ARG A 14 8.54 3.29 15.53
C ARG A 14 8.18 1.82 15.73
N PRO A 15 6.93 1.49 16.12
CA PRO A 15 6.54 0.12 16.35
C PRO A 15 6.97 -0.72 15.15
N ILE A 16 7.80 -1.74 15.38
CA ILE A 16 8.45 -2.53 14.32
C ILE A 16 7.42 -3.03 13.29
N GLY A 17 6.19 -3.34 13.72
CA GLY A 17 5.15 -3.78 12.81
C GLY A 17 4.64 -2.71 11.83
N ILE A 18 4.69 -1.42 12.15
CA ILE A 18 4.35 -0.34 11.20
C ILE A 18 5.39 -0.30 10.08
N THR A 19 6.67 -0.44 10.43
CA THR A 19 7.77 -0.49 9.46
C THR A 19 7.68 -1.74 8.59
N ILE A 20 7.40 -2.91 9.19
CA ILE A 20 7.23 -4.16 8.44
C ILE A 20 6.06 -4.04 7.46
N LEU A 21 4.89 -3.54 7.91
CA LEU A 21 3.73 -3.31 7.06
C LEU A 21 4.05 -2.38 5.90
N GLY A 22 4.66 -1.21 6.19
CA GLY A 22 5.04 -0.27 5.14
C GLY A 22 5.99 -0.88 4.11
N ILE A 23 6.98 -1.67 4.54
CA ILE A 23 7.89 -2.38 3.63
C ILE A 23 7.13 -3.43 2.82
N SER A 24 6.22 -4.20 3.42
CA SER A 24 5.40 -5.18 2.70
C SER A 24 4.57 -4.53 1.59
N PHE A 25 3.89 -3.40 1.86
CA PHE A 25 3.14 -2.67 0.84
C PHE A 25 4.05 -2.13 -0.27
N ILE A 26 5.23 -1.63 0.06
CA ILE A 26 6.20 -1.17 -0.96
C ILE A 26 6.64 -2.33 -1.86
N VAL A 27 6.97 -3.48 -1.29
CA VAL A 27 7.38 -4.66 -2.06
C VAL A 27 6.26 -5.12 -2.99
N VAL A 28 5.04 -5.12 -2.49
CA VAL A 28 3.85 -5.52 -3.24
C VAL A 28 3.53 -4.54 -4.38
N ALA A 29 3.58 -3.22 -4.11
CA ALA A 29 3.36 -2.19 -5.12
C ALA A 29 4.42 -2.26 -6.25
N ILE A 30 5.67 -2.57 -5.90
CA ILE A 30 6.75 -2.79 -6.89
C ILE A 30 6.45 -4.03 -7.74
N LEU A 31 6.09 -5.15 -7.12
CA LEU A 31 5.73 -6.38 -7.85
C LEU A 31 4.55 -6.15 -8.80
N MET A 32 3.53 -5.40 -8.36
CA MET A 32 2.38 -5.04 -9.19
C MET A 32 2.77 -4.13 -10.35
N SER A 33 3.65 -3.16 -10.13
CA SER A 33 4.17 -2.29 -11.19
C SER A 33 4.92 -3.09 -12.25
N ILE A 34 5.72 -4.08 -11.83
CA ILE A 34 6.42 -5.01 -12.74
C ILE A 34 5.41 -5.86 -13.50
N ALA A 35 4.42 -6.45 -12.82
CA ALA A 35 3.38 -7.26 -13.45
C ALA A 35 2.57 -6.45 -14.48
N ALA A 36 2.19 -5.22 -14.15
CA ALA A 36 1.52 -4.29 -15.06
C ALA A 36 2.39 -3.99 -16.29
N ALA A 37 3.68 -3.72 -16.10
CA ALA A 37 4.60 -3.49 -17.21
C ALA A 37 4.76 -4.74 -18.09
N MET A 38 4.82 -5.94 -17.50
CA MET A 38 4.87 -7.20 -18.26
C MET A 38 3.60 -7.44 -19.07
N ILE A 39 2.42 -7.24 -18.47
CA ILE A 39 1.14 -7.37 -19.17
C ILE A 39 1.03 -6.32 -20.28
N GLY A 40 1.41 -5.07 -19.99
CA GLY A 40 1.37 -3.97 -20.97
C GLY A 40 2.27 -4.22 -22.17
N THR A 41 3.51 -4.66 -21.93
CA THR A 41 4.45 -4.99 -23.01
C THR A 41 4.03 -6.23 -23.79
N PHE A 42 3.50 -7.26 -23.12
CA PHE A 42 2.97 -8.46 -23.78
C PHE A 42 1.76 -8.14 -24.67
N MET A 43 0.81 -7.32 -24.19
CA MET A 43 -0.33 -6.87 -24.98
C MET A 43 0.08 -5.98 -26.16
N ALA A 44 1.07 -5.10 -25.97
CA ALA A 44 1.63 -4.31 -27.06
C ALA A 44 2.29 -5.19 -28.13
N MET A 45 2.99 -6.25 -27.74
CA MET A 45 3.61 -7.20 -28.65
C MET A 45 2.56 -8.00 -29.44
N LEU A 46 1.48 -8.45 -28.79
CA LEU A 46 0.33 -9.09 -29.46
C LEU A 46 -0.39 -8.14 -30.42
N GLY A 47 -0.48 -6.85 -30.08
CA GLY A 47 -1.05 -5.83 -30.95
C GLY A 47 -0.24 -5.60 -32.23
N SER A 48 1.08 -5.85 -32.23
CA SER A 48 1.93 -5.64 -33.42
C SER A 48 1.67 -6.62 -34.58
N TYR A 49 0.93 -7.70 -34.37
CA TYR A 49 0.67 -8.72 -35.41
C TYR A 49 -0.43 -8.32 -36.41
N SER A 50 -1.32 -7.38 -36.09
CA SER A 50 -2.42 -6.97 -36.96
C SER A 50 -2.92 -5.57 -36.61
N SER A 51 -3.03 -4.66 -37.59
CA SER A 51 -3.42 -3.26 -37.36
C SER A 51 -4.85 -3.08 -36.81
N MET A 52 -5.78 -3.99 -37.15
CA MET A 52 -7.14 -3.96 -36.62
C MET A 52 -7.20 -4.55 -35.20
N MET A 53 -6.40 -5.58 -34.92
CA MET A 53 -6.23 -6.16 -33.60
C MET A 53 -5.45 -5.22 -32.67
N ASN A 54 -4.54 -4.41 -33.21
CA ASN A 54 -3.68 -3.47 -32.50
C ASN A 54 -4.50 -2.47 -31.68
N ASN A 55 -5.45 -1.78 -32.32
CA ASN A 55 -6.24 -0.75 -31.63
C ASN A 55 -7.10 -1.35 -30.50
N MET A 56 -7.67 -2.54 -30.70
CA MET A 56 -8.53 -3.18 -29.70
C MET A 56 -7.73 -3.76 -28.53
N ILE A 57 -6.65 -4.49 -28.81
CA ILE A 57 -5.76 -5.06 -27.79
C ILE A 57 -4.97 -3.97 -27.06
N SER A 58 -4.53 -2.92 -27.76
CA SER A 58 -3.82 -1.80 -27.15
C SER A 58 -4.75 -0.96 -26.25
N ALA A 59 -6.01 -0.73 -26.66
CA ALA A 59 -6.99 -0.06 -25.82
C ALA A 59 -7.32 -0.87 -24.55
N MET A 60 -7.55 -2.19 -24.69
CA MET A 60 -7.80 -3.07 -23.55
C MET A 60 -6.58 -3.17 -22.63
N GLY A 61 -5.41 -3.46 -23.18
CA GLY A 61 -4.16 -3.57 -22.42
C GLY A 61 -3.77 -2.26 -21.74
N GLY A 62 -3.92 -1.12 -22.43
CA GLY A 62 -3.69 0.21 -21.88
C GLY A 62 -4.63 0.52 -20.70
N SER A 63 -5.92 0.20 -20.82
CA SER A 63 -6.87 0.39 -19.72
C SER A 63 -6.51 -0.45 -18.49
N PHE A 64 -6.00 -1.68 -18.69
CA PHE A 64 -5.60 -2.58 -17.63
C PHE A 64 -4.34 -2.08 -16.89
N VAL A 65 -3.36 -1.58 -17.64
CA VAL A 65 -2.13 -0.98 -17.07
C VAL A 65 -2.46 0.28 -16.26
N VAL A 66 -3.34 1.15 -16.78
CA VAL A 66 -3.79 2.34 -16.04
C VAL A 66 -4.52 1.94 -14.76
N PHE A 67 -5.40 0.94 -14.83
CA PHE A 67 -6.13 0.44 -13.66
C PHE A 67 -5.19 -0.10 -12.58
N ILE A 68 -4.23 -0.96 -12.93
CA ILE A 68 -3.25 -1.49 -11.97
C ILE A 68 -2.33 -0.37 -11.46
N GLY A 69 -1.97 0.60 -12.31
CA GLY A 69 -1.16 1.75 -11.91
C GLY A 69 -1.85 2.62 -10.85
N ILE A 70 -3.17 2.80 -10.95
CA ILE A 70 -3.96 3.50 -9.93
C ILE A 70 -3.93 2.73 -8.60
N LEU A 71 -4.10 1.40 -8.64
CA LEU A 71 -4.00 0.54 -7.45
C LEU A 71 -2.63 0.64 -6.78
N ALA A 72 -1.54 0.54 -7.55
CA ALA A 72 -0.19 0.69 -7.03
C ALA A 72 0.03 2.08 -6.39
N GLY A 73 -0.56 3.14 -6.96
CA GLY A 73 -0.53 4.48 -6.38
C GLY A 73 -1.27 4.59 -5.04
N ILE A 74 -2.39 3.88 -4.89
CA ILE A 74 -3.13 3.80 -3.63
C ILE A 74 -2.28 3.10 -2.56
N GLU A 75 -1.69 1.95 -2.86
CA GLU A 75 -0.80 1.23 -1.93
C GLU A 75 0.41 2.08 -1.50
N PHE A 76 1.00 2.83 -2.42
CA PHE A 76 2.09 3.75 -2.11
C PHE A 76 1.64 4.89 -1.18
N THR A 77 0.41 5.37 -1.37
CA THR A 77 -0.21 6.37 -0.49
C THR A 77 -0.46 5.81 0.91
N ILE A 78 -0.87 4.54 1.02
CA ILE A 78 -1.01 3.83 2.30
C ILE A 78 0.34 3.75 3.02
N ALA A 79 1.39 3.33 2.31
CA ALA A 79 2.74 3.23 2.88
C ALA A 79 3.25 4.61 3.36
N TYR A 80 3.02 5.66 2.58
CA TYR A 80 3.39 7.03 2.96
C TYR A 80 2.60 7.52 4.18
N ALA A 81 1.28 7.31 4.21
CA ALA A 81 0.41 7.68 5.33
C ALA A 81 0.80 6.95 6.62
N LEU A 82 1.17 5.68 6.50
CA LEU A 82 1.65 4.84 7.60
C LEU A 82 2.98 5.35 8.17
N PHE A 83 3.89 5.82 7.30
CA PHE A 83 5.20 6.33 7.70
C PHE A 83 5.18 7.77 8.22
N SER A 84 4.13 8.53 7.88
CA SER A 84 3.95 9.94 8.26
C SER A 84 3.74 10.13 9.78
N GLY A 85 3.28 9.11 10.50
CA GLY A 85 3.20 9.09 11.97
C GLY A 85 2.24 10.10 12.61
N LYS A 86 1.51 10.87 11.80
CA LYS A 86 0.51 11.85 12.24
C LYS A 86 -0.80 11.21 12.68
N SER A 87 -1.49 11.77 13.66
CA SER A 87 -2.84 11.32 14.10
C SER A 87 -3.86 11.15 12.96
N TRP A 88 -3.69 11.94 11.88
CA TRP A 88 -4.46 11.83 10.63
C TRP A 88 -4.09 10.60 9.78
N GLY A 89 -2.82 10.17 9.80
CA GLY A 89 -2.36 9.00 9.06
C GLY A 89 -3.08 7.73 9.47
N ARG A 90 -3.50 7.64 10.74
CA ARG A 90 -4.33 6.54 11.24
C ARG A 90 -5.65 6.45 10.45
N ILE A 91 -6.40 7.54 10.39
CA ILE A 91 -7.71 7.56 9.70
C ILE A 91 -7.52 7.27 8.21
N THR A 92 -6.51 7.86 7.58
CA THR A 92 -6.20 7.64 6.16
C THR A 92 -5.90 6.18 5.86
N VAL A 93 -5.09 5.50 6.67
CA VAL A 93 -4.76 4.07 6.45
C VAL A 93 -5.99 3.17 6.65
N ILE A 94 -6.86 3.45 7.64
CA ILE A 94 -8.10 2.67 7.83
C ILE A 94 -9.01 2.81 6.61
N VAL A 95 -9.26 4.05 6.17
CA VAL A 95 -10.15 4.32 5.03
C VAL A 95 -9.59 3.71 3.75
N LEU A 96 -8.29 3.90 3.48
CA LEU A 96 -7.66 3.34 2.30
C LEU A 96 -7.64 1.80 2.33
N SER A 97 -7.35 1.18 3.47
CA SER A 97 -7.36 -0.29 3.61
C SER A 97 -8.75 -0.89 3.37
N ILE A 98 -9.83 -0.22 3.79
CA ILE A 98 -11.20 -0.66 3.49
C ILE A 98 -11.47 -0.60 1.99
N VAL A 99 -11.06 0.48 1.32
CA VAL A 99 -11.25 0.64 -0.12
C VAL A 99 -10.45 -0.43 -0.88
N ASP A 100 -9.19 -0.63 -0.51
CA ASP A 100 -8.28 -1.60 -1.12
C ASP A 100 -8.83 -3.02 -0.99
N PHE A 101 -9.29 -3.39 0.22
CA PHE A 101 -9.94 -4.66 0.49
C PHE A 101 -11.16 -4.91 -0.41
N LEU A 102 -12.02 -3.90 -0.60
CA LEU A 102 -13.20 -4.02 -1.47
C LEU A 102 -12.80 -4.26 -2.93
N ILE A 103 -11.77 -3.57 -3.42
CA ILE A 103 -11.30 -3.73 -4.79
C ILE A 103 -10.65 -5.12 -4.98
N HIS A 104 -9.87 -5.58 -4.00
CA HIS A 104 -9.29 -6.92 -4.03
C HIS A 104 -10.35 -8.02 -3.96
N CYS A 105 -11.40 -7.85 -3.15
CA CYS A 105 -12.56 -8.74 -3.14
C CYS A 105 -13.26 -8.79 -4.51
N ALA A 106 -13.50 -7.64 -5.16
CA ALA A 106 -14.08 -7.61 -6.50
C ALA A 106 -13.19 -8.32 -7.53
N THR A 107 -11.87 -8.12 -7.42
CA THR A 107 -10.87 -8.73 -8.31
C THR A 107 -10.78 -10.25 -8.11
N LEU A 108 -10.95 -10.73 -6.88
CA LEU A 108 -11.03 -12.16 -6.56
C LEU A 108 -12.24 -12.84 -7.23
N VAL A 109 -13.41 -12.18 -7.23
CA VAL A 109 -14.65 -12.71 -7.86
C VAL A 109 -14.49 -12.89 -9.36
N ILE A 110 -13.66 -12.06 -10.00
CA ILE A 110 -13.32 -12.14 -11.43
C ILE A 110 -12.36 -13.32 -11.72
N GLY A 111 -11.88 -14.02 -10.68
CA GLY A 111 -11.02 -15.20 -10.80
C GLY A 111 -9.52 -14.90 -10.63
N ASN A 112 -9.16 -13.71 -10.14
CA ASN A 112 -7.76 -13.36 -9.94
C ASN A 112 -7.24 -13.86 -8.58
N LEU A 113 -6.54 -15.00 -8.60
CA LEU A 113 -5.91 -15.60 -7.43
C LEU A 113 -4.78 -14.75 -6.83
N PHE A 114 -4.21 -13.79 -7.59
CA PHE A 114 -3.21 -12.87 -7.04
C PHE A 114 -3.78 -11.90 -6.00
N ALA A 115 -5.10 -11.74 -5.92
CA ALA A 115 -5.72 -10.88 -4.91
C ALA A 115 -5.69 -11.50 -3.50
N ILE A 116 -5.50 -12.82 -3.36
CA ILE A 116 -5.51 -13.53 -2.07
C ILE A 116 -4.48 -12.96 -1.07
N PRO A 117 -3.18 -12.83 -1.40
CA PRO A 117 -2.21 -12.26 -0.47
C PRO A 117 -2.50 -10.79 -0.12
N HIS A 118 -3.14 -10.02 -1.00
CA HIS A 118 -3.51 -8.63 -0.71
C HIS A 118 -4.65 -8.54 0.30
N ILE A 119 -5.69 -9.37 0.13
CA ILE A 119 -6.80 -9.47 1.09
C ILE A 119 -6.26 -9.81 2.49
N VAL A 120 -5.26 -10.69 2.56
CA VAL A 120 -4.59 -11.03 3.83
C VAL A 120 -3.85 -9.82 4.41
N LEU A 121 -3.12 -9.06 3.58
CA LEU A 121 -2.46 -7.83 4.02
C LEU A 121 -3.45 -6.78 4.51
N ASP A 122 -4.57 -6.57 3.81
CA ASP A 122 -5.62 -5.62 4.21
C ASP A 122 -6.21 -5.96 5.57
N VAL A 123 -6.53 -7.25 5.79
CA VAL A 123 -7.02 -7.72 7.09
C VAL A 123 -5.97 -7.54 8.18
N ILE A 124 -4.69 -7.80 7.88
CA ILE A 124 -3.59 -7.58 8.82
C ILE A 124 -3.47 -6.09 9.15
N VAL A 125 -3.52 -5.18 8.17
CA VAL A 125 -3.50 -3.72 8.38
C VAL A 125 -4.65 -3.33 9.30
N PHE A 126 -5.87 -3.72 8.95
CA PHE A 126 -7.07 -3.39 9.69
C PHE A 126 -6.97 -3.84 11.15
N PHE A 127 -6.52 -5.08 11.37
CA PHE A 127 -6.33 -5.62 12.72
C PHE A 127 -5.19 -4.90 13.46
N TYR A 128 -4.07 -4.63 12.80
CA TYR A 128 -2.91 -3.98 13.42
C TYR A 128 -3.20 -2.54 13.83
N MET A 129 -4.04 -1.84 13.05
CA MET A 129 -4.51 -0.49 13.37
C MET A 129 -5.41 -0.41 14.60
N TRP A 130 -6.06 -1.52 14.98
CA TRP A 130 -6.81 -1.63 16.23
C TRP A 130 -5.92 -1.89 17.45
N LYS A 131 -4.63 -2.23 17.24
CA LYS A 131 -3.72 -2.57 18.32
C LYS A 131 -3.39 -1.33 19.18
N PRO A 132 -3.52 -1.38 20.52
CA PRO A 132 -3.33 -0.22 21.40
C PRO A 132 -1.91 0.36 21.38
N SER A 133 -0.90 -0.42 20.96
CA SER A 133 0.47 0.05 20.75
C SER A 133 0.62 1.05 19.60
N VAL A 134 -0.29 1.02 18.62
CA VAL A 134 -0.30 1.92 17.46
C VAL A 134 -1.09 3.19 17.79
N VAL A 135 -2.18 3.06 18.55
CA VAL A 135 -3.01 4.18 19.02
C VAL A 135 -2.17 5.18 19.82
N SER A 136 -1.31 4.70 20.73
CA SER A 136 -0.48 5.56 21.56
C SER A 136 0.65 6.28 20.80
N TYR A 137 1.10 5.74 19.67
CA TYR A 137 2.06 6.41 18.78
C TYR A 137 1.42 7.63 18.10
N PHE A 138 0.21 7.46 17.59
CA PHE A 138 -0.54 8.52 16.92
C PHE A 138 -1.11 9.58 17.87
N ASP A 139 -1.40 9.24 19.13
CA ASP A 139 -1.88 10.19 20.16
C ASP A 139 -0.77 11.04 20.81
N ARG A 140 0.47 10.52 20.91
CA ARG A 140 1.59 11.28 21.52
C ARG A 140 1.97 12.54 20.75
N GLU A 141 1.74 12.56 19.44
CA GLU A 141 2.00 13.75 18.63
C GLU A 141 0.96 14.86 18.90
N LYS A 142 -0.28 14.49 19.20
CA LYS A 142 -1.35 15.42 19.60
C LYS A 142 -1.00 16.16 20.90
N SER A 143 -0.34 15.48 21.83
CA SER A 143 0.09 16.04 23.12
C SER A 143 1.30 16.97 23.04
N LYS A 144 2.01 17.05 21.90
CA LYS A 144 3.12 18.01 21.73
C LYS A 144 2.70 19.34 21.12
N LEU A 145 1.41 19.48 20.77
CA LEU A 145 0.83 20.67 20.14
C LEU A 145 -0.23 21.36 21.01
N VAL A 146 -0.44 20.89 22.24
CA VAL A 146 -1.31 21.49 23.29
C VAL A 146 -0.43 21.79 24.50
#